data_AF-A0A8J2F822-F1
#
_entry.id   AF-A0A8J2F822-F1
#
_cell.length_a   1.000
_cell.length_b   1.000
_cell.length_c   1.000
_cell.angle_alpha   90.00
_cell.angle_beta   90.00
_cell.angle_gamma   90.00
#
_symmetry.space_group_name_H-M   'P 1'
#
loop_
_entity.id
_entity.type
_entity.pdbx_description
1 polymer ?
#
loop_
_entity_poly.entity_id
_entity_poly.type
_entity_poly.pdbx_seq_one_letter_code
_entity_poly.pdbx_strand_id
1 'polypeptide(L)'
;MSDTGAIRYCAACCCCSGLITAIVLIAISFSVLEATEMGLNYSSVSKSVSQEKLYPAGRHMLGVGHSFKIYPKDQQTVQFPGDKYKHLEARTFDGLEVILDLQFQYRLVEDLTSVLRIYYDWGLRYDFAYAIVSRNMLRDTASTWTAFEFFYNRTEIEAAMQTQLTQRIEADGGLLDDLQLLVINLPSAFEEELTATEQVRQEIEQVEFEVRDAEVKAANKRRRMFDEAKVEENQKVFEARRMFNDKQKMLQELTQDMKAEITSYRAIQRNTNMTTQNMFNYIWLQNLEGAAGNTARLHLMKPQVLRCWTDPHNKACPTATTTQAFTCTSGQPCFVAVEGSNLQGTDFVRISNSTDCSTKHTSFASESYAPLTGPSDRKKVFNVGSISGTLSDGIVCYCRFAQHPQGCSYEIFGTNIPVGLSPAFTQMGTLSVT
;
A
#
# COMPACT_ATOMS: atom_id res chain seq x y z
N MET A 1 99.55 100.99 22.64
CA MET A 1 98.11 100.82 22.30
C MET A 1 98.08 100.62 20.80
N SER A 2 97.80 99.46 20.23
CA SER A 2 96.54 98.70 20.28
C SER A 2 96.79 97.49 19.38
N ASP A 3 96.73 96.25 19.87
CA ASP A 3 96.49 95.05 19.03
C ASP A 3 96.15 93.80 19.86
N THR A 4 95.37 93.98 20.93
CA THR A 4 94.78 92.88 21.71
C THR A 4 93.35 92.54 21.27
N GLY A 5 92.86 93.17 20.20
CA GLY A 5 91.50 92.96 19.66
C GLY A 5 91.39 91.74 18.76
N ALA A 6 92.31 91.54 17.81
CA ALA A 6 92.18 90.53 16.75
C ALA A 6 92.20 89.07 17.26
N ILE A 7 92.99 88.78 18.30
CA ILE A 7 93.11 87.42 18.87
C ILE A 7 91.82 87.01 19.61
N ARG A 8 91.08 87.99 20.18
CA ARG A 8 89.82 87.73 20.88
C ARG A 8 88.67 87.40 19.91
N TYR A 9 88.67 87.99 18.71
CA TYR A 9 87.65 87.69 17.69
C TYR A 9 87.84 86.33 17.02
N CYS A 10 89.08 85.89 16.77
CA CYS A 10 89.36 84.54 16.25
C CYS A 10 89.05 83.43 17.26
N ALA A 11 89.38 83.63 18.54
CA ALA A 11 89.06 82.66 19.60
C ALA A 11 87.54 82.58 19.85
N ALA A 12 86.82 83.71 19.83
CA ALA A 12 85.36 83.72 19.95
C ALA A 12 84.66 83.04 18.77
N CYS A 13 85.14 83.24 17.53
CA CYS A 13 84.57 82.62 16.33
C CYS A 13 84.75 81.08 16.33
N CYS A 14 85.90 80.59 16.78
CA CYS A 14 86.19 79.15 16.88
C CYS A 14 85.38 78.45 17.99
N CYS A 15 85.15 79.12 19.13
CA CYS A 15 84.27 78.60 20.18
C CYS A 15 82.80 78.58 19.73
N CYS A 16 82.33 79.61 19.01
CA CYS A 16 80.96 79.63 18.47
C CYS A 16 80.74 78.55 17.41
N SER A 17 81.70 78.35 16.49
CA SER A 17 81.59 77.28 15.49
C SER A 17 81.66 75.89 16.12
N GLY A 18 82.49 75.68 17.14
CA GLY A 18 82.52 74.43 17.91
C GLY A 18 81.23 74.14 18.69
N LEU A 19 80.60 75.18 19.27
CA LEU A 19 79.32 75.03 19.97
C LEU A 19 78.18 74.70 19.01
N ILE A 20 78.13 75.37 17.86
CA ILE A 20 77.12 75.12 16.83
C ILE A 20 77.29 73.70 16.25
N THR A 21 78.51 73.27 15.94
CA THR A 21 78.75 71.91 15.44
C THR A 21 78.41 70.86 16.51
N ALA A 22 78.71 71.11 17.79
CA ALA A 22 78.31 70.22 18.88
C ALA A 22 76.78 70.10 19.00
N ILE A 23 76.05 71.21 18.92
CA ILE A 23 74.57 71.20 18.96
C ILE A 23 74.01 70.44 17.76
N VAL A 24 74.55 70.65 16.55
CA VAL A 24 74.13 69.95 15.33
C VAL A 24 74.41 68.45 15.43
N LEU A 25 75.57 68.04 15.95
CA LEU A 25 75.91 66.63 16.15
C LEU A 25 75.00 65.95 17.18
N ILE A 26 74.65 66.66 18.26
CA ILE A 26 73.69 66.17 19.25
C ILE A 26 72.29 66.04 18.62
N ALA A 27 71.85 66.99 17.80
CA ALA A 27 70.56 66.94 17.13
C ALA A 27 70.45 65.75 16.16
N ILE A 28 71.52 65.45 15.41
CA ILE A 28 71.57 64.32 14.46
C ILE A 28 71.73 62.96 15.17
N SER A 29 72.15 62.96 16.45
CA SER A 29 72.33 61.73 17.25
C SER A 29 71.03 61.06 17.69
N PHE A 30 69.90 61.80 17.63
CA PHE A 30 68.59 61.26 17.99
C PHE A 30 67.89 60.65 16.78
N SER A 31 67.43 59.43 16.96
CA SER A 31 66.53 58.75 16.02
C SER A 31 65.24 58.36 16.73
N VAL A 32 64.14 58.36 15.98
CA VAL A 32 62.80 58.08 16.50
C VAL A 32 62.26 56.85 15.78
N LEU A 33 61.64 55.95 16.54
CA LEU A 33 60.86 54.82 16.05
C LEU A 33 59.40 55.04 16.42
N GLU A 34 58.49 54.81 15.48
CA GLU A 34 57.06 54.94 15.72
C GLU A 34 56.50 53.81 16.60
N ALA A 35 55.27 53.97 17.08
CA ALA A 35 54.62 53.00 17.99
C ALA A 35 54.50 51.59 17.38
N THR A 36 54.31 51.52 16.06
CA THR A 36 54.15 50.29 15.28
C THR A 36 55.47 49.81 14.69
N GLU A 37 56.61 50.30 15.17
CA GLU A 37 57.92 49.99 14.59
C GLU A 37 58.89 49.42 15.63
N MET A 38 59.79 48.57 15.14
CA MET A 38 61.01 48.14 15.83
C MET A 38 62.22 48.36 14.93
N GLY A 39 63.36 48.62 15.55
CA GLY A 39 64.57 49.02 14.82
C GLY A 39 65.78 48.20 15.17
N LEU A 40 66.55 47.82 14.16
CA LEU A 40 67.93 47.38 14.32
C LEU A 40 68.88 48.58 14.15
N ASN A 41 69.82 48.76 15.06
CA ASN A 41 70.82 49.83 14.96
C ASN A 41 71.86 49.48 13.89
N TYR A 42 71.91 50.28 12.82
CA TYR A 42 72.87 50.18 11.74
C TYR A 42 73.90 51.31 11.82
N SER A 43 75.17 50.95 11.91
CA SER A 43 76.29 51.90 11.84
C SER A 43 76.69 52.14 10.39
N SER A 44 76.58 53.38 9.92
CA SER A 44 77.02 53.75 8.57
C SER A 44 78.55 53.74 8.42
N VAL A 45 79.27 53.88 9.53
CA VAL A 45 80.74 53.91 9.55
C VAL A 45 81.32 52.51 9.47
N SER A 46 80.86 51.58 10.32
CA SER A 46 81.34 50.19 10.34
C SER A 46 80.59 49.27 9.37
N LYS A 47 79.52 49.77 8.74
CA LYS A 47 78.61 48.99 7.86
C LYS A 47 78.10 47.72 8.51
N SER A 48 77.93 47.74 9.83
CA SER A 48 77.47 46.59 10.63
C SER A 48 76.18 46.92 11.37
N VAL A 49 75.39 45.88 11.62
CA VAL A 49 74.21 45.94 12.49
C VAL A 49 74.59 45.48 13.89
N SER A 50 74.10 46.18 14.90
CA SER A 50 74.27 45.79 16.30
C SER A 50 73.46 44.52 16.59
N GLN A 51 74.14 43.50 17.12
CA GLN A 51 73.54 42.22 17.52
C GLN A 51 73.21 42.17 19.02
N GLU A 52 73.22 43.32 19.70
CA GLU A 52 73.10 43.37 21.16
C GLU A 52 71.68 43.66 21.63
N LYS A 53 70.92 44.45 20.85
CA LYS A 53 69.60 44.91 21.27
C LYS A 53 68.68 45.24 20.10
N LEU A 54 67.44 44.77 20.21
CA LEU A 54 66.32 45.22 19.40
C LEU A 54 65.70 46.47 20.06
N TYR A 55 65.59 47.56 19.30
CA TYR A 55 65.05 48.82 19.82
C TYR A 55 63.53 48.85 19.64
N PRO A 56 62.75 48.99 20.73
CA PRO A 56 61.31 49.18 20.64
C PRO A 56 60.97 50.62 20.23
N ALA A 57 59.67 50.88 20.01
CA ALA A 57 59.13 52.23 19.79
C ALA A 57 59.65 53.26 20.78
N GLY A 58 59.95 54.47 20.30
CA GLY A 58 60.44 55.58 21.13
C GLY A 58 61.63 56.32 20.53
N ARG A 59 62.11 57.32 21.27
CA ARG A 59 63.28 58.11 20.91
C ARG A 59 64.53 57.53 21.54
N HIS A 60 65.51 57.18 20.72
CA HIS A 60 66.77 56.58 21.14
C HIS A 60 67.94 57.47 20.72
N MET A 61 68.98 57.51 21.54
CA MET A 61 70.23 58.22 21.22
C MET A 61 71.25 57.21 20.72
N LEU A 62 71.38 57.09 19.40
CA LEU A 62 72.26 56.09 18.78
C LEU A 62 73.69 56.58 18.55
N GLY A 63 73.90 57.89 18.57
CA GLY A 63 75.19 58.50 18.20
C GLY A 63 75.23 58.92 16.73
N VAL A 64 76.27 59.68 16.39
CA VAL A 64 76.47 60.22 15.04
C VAL A 64 76.79 59.09 14.06
N GLY A 65 76.12 59.07 12.90
CA GLY A 65 76.36 58.08 11.84
C GLY A 65 75.62 56.75 12.01
N HIS A 66 74.78 56.62 13.05
CA HIS A 66 73.89 55.48 13.25
C HIS A 66 72.49 55.77 12.72
N SER A 67 71.81 54.74 12.21
CA SER A 67 70.45 54.82 11.68
C SER A 67 69.69 53.55 12.00
N PHE A 68 68.36 53.62 12.07
CA PHE A 68 67.53 52.44 12.25
C PHE A 68 67.21 51.76 10.93
N LYS A 69 67.31 50.43 10.91
CA LYS A 69 66.62 49.59 9.94
C LYS A 69 65.27 49.22 10.55
N ILE A 70 64.23 49.79 9.98
CA ILE A 70 62.88 49.78 10.52
C ILE A 70 62.17 48.52 10.04
N TYR A 71 61.57 47.82 10.99
CA TYR A 71 60.68 46.69 10.77
C TYR A 71 59.35 47.00 11.45
N PRO A 72 58.23 46.82 10.78
CA PRO A 72 56.93 47.14 11.33
C PRO A 72 56.43 45.97 12.20
N LYS A 73 55.67 46.30 13.23
CA LYS A 73 55.07 45.39 14.22
C LYS A 73 53.60 45.11 13.94
N ASP A 74 53.01 45.91 13.06
CA ASP A 74 51.64 45.71 12.62
C ASP A 74 51.51 44.42 11.80
N GLN A 75 50.25 44.00 11.66
CA GLN A 75 49.90 42.83 10.90
C GLN A 75 49.95 43.15 9.41
N GLN A 76 50.76 42.41 8.69
CA GLN A 76 50.95 42.53 7.25
C GLN A 76 50.05 41.53 6.53
N THR A 77 49.32 41.99 5.52
CA THR A 77 48.46 41.13 4.70
C THR A 77 49.08 40.90 3.34
N VAL A 78 49.18 39.64 2.91
CA VAL A 78 49.58 39.25 1.57
C VAL A 78 48.41 38.56 0.90
N GLN A 79 48.06 39.04 -0.29
CA GLN A 79 46.93 38.54 -1.05
C GLN A 79 47.36 38.09 -2.45
N PHE A 80 46.80 36.98 -2.90
CA PHE A 80 46.88 36.46 -4.25
C PHE A 80 45.45 36.30 -4.79
N PRO A 81 45.07 36.96 -5.88
CA PRO A 81 45.69 38.14 -6.46
C PRO A 81 45.52 39.34 -5.53
N GLY A 82 46.49 40.25 -5.53
CA GLY A 82 46.38 41.55 -4.88
C GLY A 82 47.09 42.61 -5.72
N ASP A 83 47.21 43.83 -5.21
CA ASP A 83 47.87 44.94 -5.93
C ASP A 83 49.30 44.60 -6.38
N LYS A 84 50.00 43.77 -5.59
CA LYS A 84 51.40 43.40 -5.82
C LYS A 84 51.59 42.04 -6.49
N TYR A 85 50.64 41.12 -6.37
CA TYR A 85 50.85 39.72 -6.73
C TYR A 85 49.71 39.16 -7.58
N LYS A 86 50.06 38.31 -8.54
CA LYS A 86 49.08 37.58 -9.36
C LYS A 86 48.45 36.43 -8.57
N HIS A 87 47.42 35.82 -9.15
CA HIS A 87 46.82 34.57 -8.65
C HIS A 87 47.87 33.49 -8.36
N LEU A 88 47.53 32.56 -7.47
CA LEU A 88 48.34 31.39 -7.20
C LEU A 88 47.95 30.28 -8.18
N GLU A 89 48.76 30.11 -9.21
CA GLU A 89 48.62 29.01 -10.17
C GLU A 89 49.33 27.76 -9.62
N ALA A 90 48.57 26.69 -9.44
CA ALA A 90 49.03 25.41 -8.94
C ALA A 90 48.54 24.27 -9.83
N ARG A 91 49.06 23.07 -9.58
CA ARG A 91 48.52 21.84 -10.15
C ARG A 91 48.16 20.90 -9.02
N THR A 92 47.01 20.25 -9.16
CA THR A 92 46.56 19.20 -8.26
C THR A 92 47.34 17.90 -8.49
N PHE A 93 47.14 16.95 -7.60
CA PHE A 93 47.75 15.62 -7.66
C PHE A 93 47.41 14.86 -8.96
N ASP A 94 46.19 15.03 -9.47
CA ASP A 94 45.71 14.48 -10.74
C ASP A 94 46.17 15.26 -11.98
N GLY A 95 46.97 16.32 -11.79
CA GLY A 95 47.61 17.09 -12.86
C GLY A 95 46.73 18.17 -13.47
N LEU A 96 45.55 18.43 -12.90
CA LEU A 96 44.69 19.52 -13.31
C LEU A 96 45.29 20.86 -12.85
N GLU A 97 45.15 21.89 -13.69
CA GLU A 97 45.54 23.25 -13.32
C GLU A 97 44.47 23.86 -12.41
N VAL A 98 44.89 24.51 -11.32
CA VAL A 98 44.00 25.18 -10.38
C VAL A 98 44.52 26.58 -10.11
N ILE A 99 43.62 27.56 -10.20
CA ILE A 99 43.91 28.96 -9.89
C ILE A 99 43.29 29.27 -8.53
N LEU A 100 44.16 29.51 -7.56
CA LEU A 100 43.78 29.78 -6.18
C LEU A 100 43.91 31.28 -5.87
N ASP A 101 42.84 31.82 -5.30
CA ASP A 101 42.82 33.13 -4.69
C ASP A 101 42.80 32.94 -3.18
N LEU A 102 43.79 33.50 -2.49
CA LEU A 102 43.93 33.37 -1.05
C LEU A 102 44.60 34.60 -0.46
N GLN A 103 44.40 34.81 0.83
CA GLN A 103 45.09 35.82 1.59
C GLN A 103 45.63 35.22 2.88
N PHE A 104 46.74 35.74 3.35
CA PHE A 104 47.25 35.39 4.66
C PHE A 104 47.82 36.63 5.35
N GLN A 105 47.79 36.57 6.67
CA GLN A 105 48.17 37.64 7.55
C GLN A 105 49.32 37.16 8.43
N TYR A 106 50.38 37.94 8.49
CA TYR A 106 51.54 37.62 9.30
C TYR A 106 52.04 38.86 10.04
N ARG A 107 52.76 38.60 11.12
CA ARG A 107 53.44 39.61 11.94
C ARG A 107 54.86 39.14 12.20
N LEU A 108 55.78 40.08 12.39
CA LEU A 108 57.16 39.74 12.70
C LEU A 108 57.29 39.37 14.19
N VAL A 109 58.10 38.37 14.52
CA VAL A 109 58.43 38.07 15.92
C VAL A 109 59.25 39.24 16.48
N GLU A 110 58.82 39.81 17.61
CA GLU A 110 59.53 40.89 18.30
C GLU A 110 60.75 40.37 19.09
N ASP A 111 61.59 39.55 18.44
CA ASP A 111 62.83 39.01 19.00
C ASP A 111 64.04 39.42 18.16
N LEU A 112 65.16 39.69 18.84
CA LEU A 112 66.40 40.13 18.21
C LEU A 112 66.93 39.07 17.22
N THR A 113 66.86 37.79 17.57
CA THR A 113 67.40 36.73 16.70
C THR A 113 66.59 36.58 15.42
N SER A 114 65.25 36.62 15.53
CA SER A 114 64.34 36.54 14.38
C SER A 114 64.50 37.73 13.44
N VAL A 115 64.56 38.96 13.97
CA VAL A 115 64.71 40.16 13.14
C VAL A 115 66.10 40.25 12.51
N LEU A 116 67.16 39.83 13.22
CA LEU A 116 68.50 39.73 12.64
C LEU A 116 68.56 38.71 11.51
N ARG A 117 67.91 37.55 11.66
CA ARG A 117 67.81 36.54 10.59
C ARG A 117 67.16 37.13 9.35
N ILE A 118 66.00 37.76 9.50
CA ILE A 118 65.30 38.44 8.40
C ILE A 118 66.21 39.49 7.74
N TYR A 119 66.96 40.26 8.53
CA TYR A 119 67.89 41.27 8.01
C TYR A 119 69.03 40.65 7.17
N TYR A 120 69.63 39.55 7.63
CA TYR A 120 70.73 38.91 6.91
C TYR A 120 70.26 38.14 5.67
N ASP A 121 69.08 37.52 5.73
CA ASP A 121 68.56 36.71 4.63
C ASP A 121 67.92 37.59 3.54
N TRP A 122 67.15 38.61 3.92
CA TRP A 122 66.32 39.39 3.00
C TRP A 122 66.43 40.91 3.16
N GLY A 123 67.06 41.39 4.23
CA GLY A 123 67.19 42.81 4.52
C GLY A 123 65.83 43.48 4.76
N LEU A 124 65.59 44.58 4.04
CA LEU A 124 64.32 45.33 4.12
C LEU A 124 63.24 44.80 3.16
N ARG A 125 63.57 43.87 2.26
CA ARG A 125 62.63 43.30 1.26
C ARG A 125 62.05 41.96 1.70
N TYR A 126 61.85 41.80 3.00
CA TYR A 126 61.32 40.57 3.59
C TYR A 126 59.85 40.34 3.19
N ASP A 127 59.09 41.40 2.91
CA ASP A 127 57.69 41.34 2.45
C ASP A 127 57.57 40.53 1.15
N PHE A 128 58.45 40.82 0.19
CA PHE A 128 58.53 40.08 -1.06
C PHE A 128 59.02 38.64 -0.84
N ALA A 129 59.98 38.44 0.05
CA ALA A 129 60.50 37.11 0.35
C ALA A 129 59.41 36.19 0.93
N TYR A 130 58.65 36.67 1.93
CA TYR A 130 57.53 35.91 2.49
C TYR A 130 56.48 35.57 1.43
N ALA A 131 56.14 36.50 0.54
CA ALA A 131 55.18 36.21 -0.53
C ALA A 131 55.67 35.10 -1.48
N ILE A 132 56.96 35.08 -1.85
CA ILE A 132 57.53 34.05 -2.74
C ILE A 132 57.64 32.70 -2.03
N VAL A 133 58.12 32.69 -0.79
CA VAL A 133 58.23 31.47 0.03
C VAL A 133 56.85 30.85 0.24
N SER A 134 55.87 31.68 0.61
CA SER A 134 54.48 31.25 0.81
C SER A 134 53.87 30.74 -0.49
N ARG A 135 54.06 31.44 -1.62
CA ARG A 135 53.61 30.99 -2.94
C ARG A 135 54.13 29.59 -3.28
N ASN A 136 55.41 29.33 -3.07
CA ASN A 136 55.99 28.02 -3.34
C ASN A 136 55.41 26.95 -2.41
N MET A 137 55.33 27.23 -1.12
CA MET A 137 54.81 26.28 -0.12
C MET A 137 53.33 25.94 -0.36
N LEU A 138 52.51 26.94 -0.65
CA LEU A 138 51.09 26.77 -0.93
C LEU A 138 50.86 26.02 -2.23
N ARG A 139 51.69 26.26 -3.26
CA ARG A 139 51.65 25.49 -4.51
C ARG A 139 52.04 24.03 -4.29
N ASP A 140 53.06 23.77 -3.49
CA ASP A 140 53.51 22.41 -3.17
C ASP A 140 52.43 21.69 -2.35
N THR A 141 51.80 22.37 -1.40
CA THR A 141 50.67 21.83 -0.61
C THR A 141 49.45 21.59 -1.51
N ALA A 142 49.12 22.48 -2.43
CA ALA A 142 48.01 22.26 -3.38
C ALA A 142 48.21 21.00 -4.25
N SER A 143 49.46 20.64 -4.55
CA SER A 143 49.80 19.47 -5.36
C SER A 143 49.58 18.13 -4.67
N THR A 144 49.34 18.11 -3.37
CA THR A 144 49.02 16.88 -2.64
C THR A 144 47.55 16.50 -2.70
N TRP A 145 46.68 17.41 -3.15
CA TRP A 145 45.23 17.23 -3.18
C TRP A 145 44.73 17.07 -4.61
N THR A 146 43.66 16.30 -4.77
CA THR A 146 43.00 16.10 -6.06
C THR A 146 42.05 17.25 -6.39
N ALA A 147 41.76 17.46 -7.68
CA ALA A 147 40.78 18.47 -8.12
C ALA A 147 39.40 18.29 -7.48
N PHE A 148 38.98 17.05 -7.26
CA PHE A 148 37.73 16.72 -6.59
C PHE A 148 37.72 17.19 -5.12
N GLU A 149 38.80 16.94 -4.37
CA GLU A 149 38.89 17.36 -2.96
C GLU A 149 38.86 18.88 -2.80
N PHE A 150 39.39 19.64 -3.76
CA PHE A 150 39.28 21.10 -3.76
C PHE A 150 37.83 21.59 -3.75
N PHE A 151 36.90 20.82 -4.32
CA PHE A 151 35.48 21.17 -4.36
C PHE A 151 34.74 20.80 -3.07
N TYR A 152 34.97 19.58 -2.52
CA TYR A 152 34.21 19.10 -1.36
C TYR A 152 34.87 19.41 -0.01
N ASN A 153 36.21 19.35 0.07
CA ASN A 153 36.95 19.39 1.33
C ASN A 153 37.79 20.68 1.47
N ARG A 154 37.24 21.81 1.02
CA ARG A 154 37.89 23.13 1.05
C ARG A 154 38.48 23.49 2.42
N THR A 155 37.74 23.24 3.50
CA THR A 155 38.15 23.56 4.87
C THR A 155 39.37 22.74 5.33
N GLU A 156 39.48 21.48 4.91
CA GLU A 156 40.62 20.63 5.26
C GLU A 156 41.88 21.08 4.53
N ILE A 157 41.74 21.47 3.27
CA ILE A 157 42.85 22.01 2.47
C ILE A 157 43.35 23.32 3.06
N GLU A 158 42.44 24.22 3.43
CA GLU A 158 42.77 25.49 4.08
C GLU A 158 43.54 25.27 5.39
N ALA A 159 43.08 24.36 6.25
CA ALA A 159 43.76 24.00 7.49
C ALA A 159 45.15 23.37 7.25
N ALA A 160 45.28 22.53 6.23
CA ALA A 160 46.56 21.93 5.84
C ALA A 160 47.54 22.99 5.32
N MET A 161 47.08 23.89 4.45
CA MET A 161 47.85 25.03 3.94
C MET A 161 48.29 25.96 5.07
N GLN A 162 47.40 26.28 6.00
CA GLN A 162 47.72 27.10 7.17
C GLN A 162 48.80 26.42 8.01
N THR A 163 48.65 25.13 8.33
CA THR A 163 49.63 24.38 9.14
C THR A 163 51.02 24.39 8.50
N GLN A 164 51.08 24.10 7.20
CA GLN A 164 52.33 24.08 6.45
C GLN A 164 52.97 25.47 6.33
N LEU A 165 52.14 26.49 6.12
CA LEU A 165 52.62 27.86 6.04
C LEU A 165 53.11 28.38 7.40
N THR A 166 52.40 28.09 8.50
CA THR A 166 52.82 28.46 9.86
C THR A 166 54.21 27.95 10.17
N GLN A 167 54.46 26.65 9.94
CA GLN A 167 55.78 26.05 10.18
C GLN A 167 56.87 26.77 9.38
N ARG A 168 56.58 27.15 8.14
CA ARG A 168 57.55 27.83 7.29
C ARG A 168 57.81 29.27 7.73
N ILE A 169 56.75 30.04 8.05
CA ILE A 169 56.86 31.44 8.46
C ILE A 169 57.57 31.57 9.82
N GLU A 170 57.29 30.67 10.76
CA GLU A 170 57.96 30.61 12.07
C GLU A 170 59.45 30.26 11.93
N ALA A 171 59.78 29.31 11.06
CA ALA A 171 61.16 28.97 10.76
C ALA A 171 61.96 30.16 10.20
N ASP A 172 61.29 31.12 9.56
CA ASP A 172 61.87 32.31 8.95
C ASP A 172 61.78 33.56 9.86
N GLY A 173 61.05 33.52 10.98
CA GLY A 173 61.03 34.58 12.01
C GLY A 173 59.80 35.47 12.00
N GLY A 174 58.76 35.04 11.31
CA GLY A 174 57.42 35.60 11.39
C GLY A 174 56.52 34.74 12.25
N LEU A 175 55.30 35.21 12.47
CA LEU A 175 54.18 34.45 13.00
C LEU A 175 53.04 34.58 12.00
N LEU A 176 52.41 33.45 11.67
CA LEU A 176 51.20 33.46 10.86
C LEU A 176 50.00 33.65 11.79
N ASP A 177 49.19 34.68 11.54
CA ASP A 177 47.97 34.93 12.30
C ASP A 177 46.81 34.12 11.72
N ASP A 178 46.58 34.26 10.41
CA ASP A 178 45.49 33.58 9.71
C ASP A 178 45.80 33.37 8.22
N LEU A 179 45.21 32.33 7.64
CA LEU A 179 45.22 32.08 6.19
C LEU A 179 43.79 31.78 5.76
N GLN A 180 43.35 32.46 4.71
CA GLN A 180 42.02 32.34 4.17
C GLN A 180 42.06 32.01 2.69
N LEU A 181 41.42 30.91 2.34
CA LEU A 181 41.15 30.58 0.94
C LEU A 181 39.91 31.38 0.50
N LEU A 182 39.98 32.08 -0.63
CA LEU A 182 38.91 32.97 -1.13
C LEU A 182 38.17 32.32 -2.30
N VAL A 183 38.86 32.08 -3.40
CA VAL A 183 38.27 31.51 -4.62
C VAL A 183 39.16 30.37 -5.13
N ILE A 184 38.53 29.32 -5.62
CA ILE A 184 39.18 28.21 -6.31
C ILE A 184 38.57 28.17 -7.69
N ASN A 185 39.36 28.40 -8.73
CA ASN A 185 38.89 28.26 -10.10
C ASN A 185 39.50 27.00 -10.70
N LEU A 186 38.62 26.09 -11.12
CA LEU A 186 38.96 24.89 -11.88
C LEU A 186 38.66 25.16 -13.37
N PRO A 187 39.30 24.44 -14.31
CA PRO A 187 38.97 24.54 -15.72
C PRO A 187 37.50 24.19 -15.95
N SER A 188 36.80 25.01 -16.76
CA SER A 188 35.35 24.89 -16.95
C SER A 188 34.90 23.51 -17.41
N ALA A 189 35.70 22.82 -18.22
CA ALA A 189 35.42 21.46 -18.67
C ALA A 189 35.26 20.47 -17.50
N PHE A 190 36.07 20.61 -16.44
CA PHE A 190 35.97 19.76 -15.25
C PHE A 190 34.78 20.15 -14.37
N GLU A 191 34.51 21.44 -14.21
CA GLU A 191 33.33 21.92 -13.48
C GLU A 191 32.02 21.46 -14.15
N GLU A 192 31.96 21.48 -15.49
CA GLU A 192 30.84 20.96 -16.26
C GLU A 192 30.66 19.45 -16.06
N GLU A 193 31.73 18.66 -16.08
CA GLU A 193 31.65 17.22 -15.82
C GLU A 193 31.25 16.90 -14.36
N LEU A 194 31.75 17.68 -13.40
CA LEU A 194 31.40 17.51 -11.99
C LEU A 194 29.94 17.86 -11.73
N THR A 195 29.47 18.99 -12.26
CA THR A 195 28.07 19.40 -12.15
C THR A 195 27.13 18.44 -12.88
N ALA A 196 27.51 17.94 -14.05
CA ALA A 196 26.75 16.90 -14.74
C ALA A 196 26.68 15.60 -13.92
N THR A 197 27.78 15.19 -13.29
CA THR A 197 27.82 14.01 -12.42
C THR A 197 26.95 14.19 -11.18
N GLU A 198 26.99 15.36 -10.55
CA GLU A 198 26.13 15.68 -9.40
C GLU A 198 24.65 15.77 -9.80
N GLN A 199 24.34 16.31 -10.97
CA GLN A 199 22.96 16.29 -11.49
C GLN A 199 22.48 14.85 -11.70
N VAL A 200 23.29 14.00 -12.33
CA VAL A 200 22.96 12.57 -12.51
C VAL A 200 22.76 11.88 -11.15
N ARG A 201 23.59 12.20 -10.16
CA ARG A 201 23.45 11.66 -8.81
C ARG A 201 22.14 12.09 -8.14
N GLN A 202 21.76 13.36 -8.27
CA GLN A 202 20.48 13.89 -7.79
C GLN A 202 19.29 13.26 -8.51
N GLU A 203 19.40 13.05 -9.82
CA GLU A 203 18.39 12.36 -10.62
C GLU A 203 18.21 10.91 -10.16
N ILE A 204 19.30 10.18 -9.90
CA ILE A 204 19.24 8.81 -9.35
C ILE A 204 18.55 8.82 -7.99
N GLU A 205 18.92 9.73 -7.09
CA GLU A 205 18.32 9.83 -5.76
C GLU A 205 16.81 10.16 -5.85
N GLN A 206 16.42 11.08 -6.73
CA GLN A 206 15.02 11.40 -7.00
C GLN A 206 14.25 10.19 -7.51
N VAL A 207 14.80 9.46 -8.48
CA VAL A 207 14.18 8.24 -9.01
C VAL A 207 14.01 7.19 -7.91
N GLU A 208 14.99 7.00 -7.01
CA GLU A 208 14.85 6.10 -5.87
C GLU A 208 13.73 6.53 -4.91
N PHE A 209 13.55 7.83 -4.68
CA PHE A 209 12.41 8.35 -3.91
C PHE A 209 11.07 8.11 -4.63
N GLU A 210 11.01 8.30 -5.95
CA GLU A 210 9.82 8.05 -6.76
C GLU A 210 9.43 6.57 -6.77
N VAL A 211 10.40 5.66 -6.90
CA VAL A 211 10.14 4.20 -6.79
C VAL A 211 9.57 3.86 -5.42
N ARG A 212 10.18 4.36 -4.33
CA ARG A 212 9.69 4.12 -2.96
C ARG A 212 8.28 4.68 -2.75
N ASP A 213 7.98 5.89 -3.23
CA ASP A 213 6.64 6.47 -3.13
C ASP A 213 5.62 5.67 -3.95
N ALA A 214 5.99 5.22 -5.16
CA ALA A 214 5.15 4.35 -5.98
C ALA A 214 4.83 3.01 -5.29
N GLU A 215 5.82 2.39 -4.63
CA GLU A 215 5.62 1.18 -3.84
C GLU A 215 4.67 1.39 -2.65
N VAL A 216 4.85 2.49 -1.90
CA VAL A 216 3.98 2.85 -0.78
C VAL A 216 2.56 3.12 -1.27
N LYS A 217 2.38 3.85 -2.37
CA LYS A 217 1.07 4.09 -3.01
C LYS A 217 0.42 2.78 -3.45
N ALA A 218 1.17 1.87 -4.08
CA ALA A 218 0.67 0.57 -4.50
C ALA A 218 0.25 -0.30 -3.30
N ALA A 219 1.05 -0.32 -2.23
CA ALA A 219 0.74 -1.03 -1.00
C ALA A 219 -0.52 -0.46 -0.31
N ASN A 220 -0.61 0.88 -0.20
CA ASN A 220 -1.78 1.56 0.35
C ASN A 220 -3.04 1.29 -0.48
N LYS A 221 -2.93 1.28 -1.81
CA LYS A 221 -4.04 0.91 -2.71
C LYS A 221 -4.51 -0.51 -2.45
N ARG A 222 -3.58 -1.49 -2.38
CA ARG A 222 -3.92 -2.88 -2.04
C ARG A 222 -4.66 -2.96 -0.70
N ARG A 223 -4.14 -2.27 0.33
CA ARG A 223 -4.76 -2.24 1.66
C ARG A 223 -6.18 -1.67 1.63
N ARG A 224 -6.39 -0.53 0.95
CA ARG A 224 -7.72 0.07 0.76
C ARG A 224 -8.69 -0.89 0.05
N MET A 225 -8.24 -1.57 -1.01
CA MET A 225 -9.07 -2.57 -1.70
C MET A 225 -9.50 -3.72 -0.77
N PHE A 226 -8.61 -4.20 0.10
CA PHE A 226 -8.96 -5.24 1.08
C PHE A 226 -9.93 -4.72 2.16
N ASP A 227 -9.70 -3.50 2.66
CA ASP A 227 -10.57 -2.87 3.66
C ASP A 227 -11.98 -2.63 3.07
N GLU A 228 -12.07 -2.14 1.84
CA GLU A 228 -13.33 -1.95 1.09
C GLU A 228 -14.06 -3.27 0.85
N ALA A 229 -13.35 -4.31 0.39
CA ALA A 229 -13.94 -5.63 0.19
C ALA A 229 -14.51 -6.21 1.49
N LYS A 230 -13.83 -6.00 2.63
CA LYS A 230 -14.31 -6.42 3.95
C LYS A 230 -15.53 -5.62 4.40
N VAL A 231 -15.60 -4.32 4.09
CA VAL A 231 -16.79 -3.50 4.37
C VAL A 231 -17.98 -4.00 3.55
N GLU A 232 -17.79 -4.29 2.26
CA GLU A 232 -18.85 -4.83 1.39
C GLU A 232 -19.32 -6.22 1.87
N GLU A 233 -18.38 -7.11 2.24
CA GLU A 233 -18.71 -8.42 2.81
C GLU A 233 -19.56 -8.26 4.07
N ASN A 234 -19.13 -7.41 5.01
CA ASN A 234 -19.88 -7.15 6.24
C ASN A 234 -21.28 -6.60 5.93
N GLN A 235 -21.41 -5.66 4.99
CA GLN A 235 -22.71 -5.11 4.57
C GLN A 235 -23.64 -6.21 4.07
N LYS A 236 -23.17 -7.09 3.17
CA LYS A 236 -23.96 -8.22 2.65
C LYS A 236 -24.37 -9.19 3.76
N VAL A 237 -23.50 -9.48 4.72
CA VAL A 237 -23.83 -10.32 5.88
C VAL A 237 -24.89 -9.65 6.76
N PHE A 238 -24.79 -8.35 7.01
CA PHE A 238 -25.81 -7.61 7.77
C PHE A 238 -27.16 -7.59 7.06
N GLU A 239 -27.18 -7.39 5.74
CA GLU A 239 -28.40 -7.44 4.93
C GLU A 239 -29.04 -8.83 4.94
N ALA A 240 -28.24 -9.89 4.72
CA ALA A 240 -28.71 -11.26 4.80
C ALA A 240 -29.31 -11.56 6.18
N ARG A 241 -28.66 -11.11 7.25
CA ARG A 241 -29.16 -11.29 8.62
C ARG A 241 -30.42 -10.49 8.89
N ARG A 242 -30.53 -9.27 8.36
CA ARG A 242 -31.75 -8.44 8.44
C ARG A 242 -32.91 -9.16 7.75
N MET A 243 -32.71 -9.64 6.53
CA MET A 243 -33.74 -10.39 5.79
C MET A 243 -34.15 -11.67 6.52
N PHE A 244 -33.18 -12.41 7.06
CA PHE A 244 -33.47 -13.61 7.85
C PHE A 244 -34.32 -13.30 9.08
N ASN A 245 -33.93 -12.29 9.87
CA ASN A 245 -34.67 -11.86 11.06
C ASN A 245 -36.08 -11.36 10.70
N ASP A 246 -36.23 -10.64 9.59
CA ASP A 246 -37.52 -10.14 9.10
C ASP A 246 -38.44 -11.30 8.70
N LYS A 247 -37.93 -12.28 7.94
CA LYS A 247 -38.69 -13.49 7.59
C LYS A 247 -39.04 -14.34 8.81
N GLN A 248 -38.15 -14.42 9.79
CA GLN A 248 -38.42 -15.13 11.04
C GLN A 248 -39.54 -14.44 11.83
N LYS A 249 -39.56 -13.10 11.87
CA LYS A 249 -40.63 -12.33 12.49
C LYS A 249 -41.96 -12.53 11.77
N MET A 250 -41.98 -12.46 10.43
CA MET A 250 -43.18 -12.76 9.62
C MET A 250 -43.71 -14.17 9.87
N LEU A 251 -42.82 -15.17 10.01
CA LEU A 251 -43.21 -16.53 10.34
C LEU A 251 -43.84 -16.60 11.74
N GLN A 252 -43.26 -15.92 12.73
CA GLN A 252 -43.81 -15.85 14.08
C GLN A 252 -45.19 -15.18 14.09
N GLU A 253 -45.36 -14.04 13.41
CA GLU A 253 -46.64 -13.35 13.24
C GLU A 253 -47.68 -14.28 12.60
N LEU A 254 -47.34 -14.93 11.47
CA LEU A 254 -48.21 -15.91 10.82
C LEU A 254 -48.60 -17.07 11.74
N THR A 255 -47.67 -17.59 12.53
CA THR A 255 -47.98 -18.67 13.48
C THR A 255 -48.87 -18.21 14.64
N GLN A 256 -48.78 -16.95 15.06
CA GLN A 256 -49.66 -16.38 16.07
C GLN A 256 -51.06 -16.17 15.50
N ASP A 257 -51.17 -15.62 14.29
CA ASP A 257 -52.45 -15.43 13.59
C ASP A 257 -53.18 -16.76 13.38
N MET A 258 -52.48 -17.79 12.87
CA MET A 258 -53.05 -19.13 12.70
C MET A 258 -53.52 -19.73 14.02
N LYS A 259 -52.79 -19.52 15.13
CA LYS A 259 -53.21 -20.01 16.46
C LYS A 259 -54.46 -19.30 16.96
N ALA A 260 -54.55 -17.99 16.76
CA ALA A 260 -55.72 -17.20 17.12
C ALA A 260 -56.95 -17.66 16.32
N GLU A 261 -56.79 -17.90 15.02
CA GLU A 261 -57.84 -18.41 14.15
C GLU A 261 -58.30 -19.84 14.53
N ILE A 262 -57.37 -20.74 14.82
CA ILE A 262 -57.73 -22.09 15.33
C ILE A 262 -58.51 -21.97 16.65
N THR A 263 -58.12 -21.05 17.53
CA THR A 263 -58.79 -20.84 18.82
C THR A 263 -60.21 -20.28 18.63
N SER A 264 -60.41 -19.36 17.68
CA SER A 264 -61.75 -18.83 17.36
C SER A 264 -62.65 -19.93 16.78
N TYR A 265 -62.16 -20.74 15.85
CA TYR A 265 -62.92 -21.89 15.34
C TYR A 265 -63.26 -22.91 16.42
N ARG A 266 -62.32 -23.22 17.33
CA ARG A 266 -62.59 -24.11 18.47
C ARG A 266 -63.67 -23.54 19.40
N ALA A 267 -63.72 -22.23 19.60
CA ALA A 267 -64.77 -21.59 20.40
C ALA A 267 -66.14 -21.71 19.70
N ILE A 268 -66.21 -21.46 18.40
CA ILE A 268 -67.44 -21.65 17.60
C ILE A 268 -67.91 -23.10 17.73
N GLN A 269 -67.01 -24.09 17.57
CA GLN A 269 -67.34 -25.51 17.68
C GLN A 269 -68.01 -25.86 19.01
N ARG A 270 -67.45 -25.34 20.12
CA ARG A 270 -67.98 -25.57 21.47
C ARG A 270 -69.34 -24.93 21.68
N ASN A 271 -69.55 -23.72 21.15
CA ASN A 271 -70.80 -22.98 21.35
C ASN A 271 -71.96 -23.50 20.50
N THR A 272 -71.70 -24.04 19.30
CA THR A 272 -72.74 -24.53 18.38
C THR A 272 -72.93 -26.05 18.41
N ASN A 273 -72.16 -26.77 19.23
CA ASN A 273 -72.19 -28.23 19.37
C ASN A 273 -72.08 -28.99 18.02
N MET A 274 -71.35 -28.42 17.07
CA MET A 274 -71.18 -28.97 15.73
C MET A 274 -70.22 -30.17 15.72
N THR A 275 -70.56 -31.20 14.93
CA THR A 275 -69.65 -32.32 14.67
C THR A 275 -68.40 -31.85 13.93
N THR A 276 -67.28 -32.56 14.11
CA THR A 276 -65.98 -32.23 13.47
C THR A 276 -66.11 -32.07 11.95
N GLN A 277 -66.96 -32.88 11.31
CA GLN A 277 -67.19 -32.83 9.87
C GLN A 277 -67.94 -31.56 9.43
N ASN A 278 -68.93 -31.12 10.21
CA ASN A 278 -69.68 -29.89 9.94
C ASN A 278 -68.80 -28.64 10.17
N MET A 279 -67.88 -28.68 11.12
CA MET A 279 -66.92 -27.59 11.35
C MET A 279 -65.96 -27.42 10.16
N PHE A 280 -65.40 -28.50 9.60
CA PHE A 280 -64.55 -28.40 8.41
C PHE A 280 -65.32 -27.86 7.19
N ASN A 281 -66.60 -28.21 7.05
CA ASN A 281 -67.46 -27.66 5.99
C ASN A 281 -67.69 -26.16 6.18
N TYR A 282 -67.89 -25.71 7.43
CA TYR A 282 -68.04 -24.30 7.76
C TYR A 282 -66.78 -23.49 7.46
N ILE A 283 -65.60 -23.95 7.90
CA ILE A 283 -64.32 -23.26 7.62
C ILE A 283 -64.08 -23.20 6.10
N TRP A 284 -64.42 -24.26 5.36
CA TRP A 284 -64.30 -24.25 3.91
C TRP A 284 -65.24 -23.25 3.23
N LEU A 285 -66.51 -23.15 3.66
CA LEU A 285 -67.46 -22.17 3.15
C LEU A 285 -67.00 -20.73 3.45
N GLN A 286 -66.50 -20.48 4.67
CA GLN A 286 -65.99 -19.17 5.06
C GLN A 286 -64.76 -18.76 4.23
N ASN A 287 -63.87 -19.70 3.90
CA ASN A 287 -62.73 -19.45 3.01
C ASN A 287 -63.14 -19.11 1.57
N LEU A 288 -64.34 -19.53 1.13
CA LEU A 288 -64.89 -19.14 -0.17
C LEU A 288 -65.55 -17.77 -0.16
N GLU A 289 -66.29 -17.43 0.91
CA GLU A 289 -66.93 -16.12 1.06
C GLU A 289 -65.92 -15.00 1.32
N GLY A 290 -64.83 -15.29 2.03
CA GLY A 290 -63.75 -14.36 2.37
C GLY A 290 -62.83 -13.95 1.21
N ALA A 291 -63.31 -13.94 -0.04
CA ALA A 291 -62.49 -13.66 -1.22
C ALA A 291 -61.86 -12.26 -1.25
N ALA A 292 -62.29 -11.33 -0.38
CA ALA A 292 -61.79 -9.97 -0.31
C ALA A 292 -61.13 -9.68 1.05
N GLY A 293 -59.82 -9.94 1.17
CA GLY A 293 -58.99 -9.11 2.07
C GLY A 293 -58.09 -9.78 3.11
N ASN A 294 -58.01 -11.11 3.27
CA ASN A 294 -57.08 -11.70 4.24
C ASN A 294 -56.24 -12.87 3.68
N THR A 295 -54.95 -12.83 3.96
CA THR A 295 -53.86 -13.54 3.24
C THR A 295 -53.56 -14.96 3.72
N ALA A 296 -54.40 -15.56 4.57
CA ALA A 296 -54.21 -16.93 5.04
C ALA A 296 -55.41 -17.82 4.64
N ARG A 297 -55.58 -18.07 3.34
CA ARG A 297 -56.54 -19.08 2.89
C ARG A 297 -56.02 -20.47 3.28
N LEU A 298 -56.60 -21.06 4.32
CA LEU A 298 -56.38 -22.46 4.64
C LEU A 298 -56.82 -23.29 3.43
N HIS A 299 -55.87 -23.94 2.77
CA HIS A 299 -56.14 -24.86 1.67
C HIS A 299 -56.81 -26.12 2.22
N LEU A 300 -58.12 -26.04 2.42
CA LEU A 300 -58.95 -27.15 2.83
C LEU A 300 -59.50 -27.86 1.60
N MET A 301 -59.50 -29.18 1.66
CA MET A 301 -60.14 -30.00 0.65
C MET A 301 -61.64 -29.69 0.62
N LYS A 302 -62.23 -29.62 -0.59
CA LYS A 302 -63.68 -29.42 -0.75
C LYS A 302 -64.44 -30.48 0.09
N PRO A 303 -65.50 -30.09 0.83
CA PRO A 303 -66.34 -30.99 1.61
C PRO A 303 -66.74 -32.23 0.84
N GLN A 304 -66.67 -33.39 1.49
CA GLN A 304 -66.97 -34.68 0.87
C GLN A 304 -68.38 -34.70 0.26
N VAL A 305 -69.38 -34.15 0.96
CA VAL A 305 -70.77 -34.08 0.47
C VAL A 305 -70.88 -33.30 -0.83
N LEU A 306 -70.21 -32.14 -0.93
CA LEU A 306 -70.21 -31.32 -2.14
C LEU A 306 -69.34 -31.90 -3.26
N ARG A 307 -68.27 -32.63 -2.93
CA ARG A 307 -67.47 -33.37 -3.92
C ARG A 307 -68.27 -34.48 -4.55
N CYS A 308 -68.98 -35.27 -3.74
CA CYS A 308 -69.80 -36.39 -4.20
C CYS A 308 -71.05 -35.97 -4.95
N TRP A 309 -71.55 -34.76 -4.69
CA TRP A 309 -72.65 -34.20 -5.47
C TRP A 309 -72.20 -33.70 -6.84
N THR A 310 -71.04 -33.05 -6.95
CA THR A 310 -70.52 -32.53 -8.23
C THR A 310 -69.84 -33.60 -9.10
N ASP A 311 -69.32 -34.66 -8.48
CA ASP A 311 -68.71 -35.81 -9.16
C ASP A 311 -69.05 -37.09 -8.37
N PRO A 312 -70.19 -37.74 -8.68
CA PRO A 312 -70.64 -38.96 -8.01
C PRO A 312 -69.69 -40.16 -8.18
N HIS A 313 -68.77 -40.10 -9.14
CA HIS A 313 -67.79 -41.13 -9.44
C HIS A 313 -66.42 -40.88 -8.79
N ASN A 314 -66.31 -39.84 -7.95
CA ASN A 314 -65.09 -39.56 -7.21
C ASN A 314 -64.82 -40.69 -6.21
N LYS A 315 -63.59 -41.23 -6.18
CA LYS A 315 -63.17 -42.35 -5.30
C LYS A 315 -63.41 -42.12 -3.80
N ALA A 316 -63.60 -40.87 -3.37
CA ALA A 316 -63.90 -40.51 -1.98
C ALA A 316 -65.41 -40.59 -1.63
N CYS A 317 -66.25 -41.00 -2.58
CA CYS A 317 -67.70 -41.09 -2.43
C CYS A 317 -68.14 -42.54 -2.23
N PRO A 318 -68.98 -42.84 -1.24
CA PRO A 318 -69.52 -44.18 -1.08
C PRO A 318 -70.50 -44.46 -2.24
N THR A 319 -70.01 -45.13 -3.29
CA THR A 319 -70.85 -45.67 -4.37
C THR A 319 -71.40 -47.03 -3.95
N ALA A 320 -72.72 -47.21 -4.05
CA ALA A 320 -73.33 -48.53 -4.10
C ALA A 320 -72.69 -49.34 -5.24
N THR A 321 -72.08 -50.46 -4.89
CA THR A 321 -71.37 -51.37 -5.80
C THR A 321 -72.38 -52.01 -6.75
N THR A 322 -72.49 -51.53 -7.99
CA THR A 322 -73.08 -52.32 -9.08
C THR A 322 -72.07 -53.38 -9.51
N THR A 323 -72.11 -54.54 -8.87
CA THR A 323 -71.32 -55.72 -9.20
C THR A 323 -71.79 -56.26 -10.55
N GLN A 324 -71.03 -56.05 -11.63
CA GLN A 324 -71.31 -56.70 -12.92
C GLN A 324 -70.90 -58.18 -12.87
N ALA A 325 -71.74 -59.08 -13.36
CA ALA A 325 -71.44 -60.51 -13.44
C ALA A 325 -70.87 -60.85 -14.84
N PHE A 326 -69.73 -61.53 -14.88
CA PHE A 326 -69.06 -61.99 -16.10
C PHE A 326 -69.07 -63.53 -16.11
N THR A 327 -69.26 -64.12 -17.30
CA THR A 327 -69.28 -65.58 -17.47
C THR A 327 -68.31 -66.00 -18.57
N CYS A 328 -67.47 -67.00 -18.32
CA CYS A 328 -66.54 -67.53 -19.30
C CYS A 328 -66.57 -69.07 -19.34
N THR A 329 -66.18 -69.66 -20.47
CA THR A 329 -66.15 -71.12 -20.65
C THR A 329 -64.73 -71.66 -20.53
N SER A 330 -64.56 -72.74 -19.77
CA SER A 330 -63.24 -73.36 -19.55
C SER A 330 -62.56 -73.72 -20.88
N GLY A 331 -61.30 -73.28 -21.05
CA GLY A 331 -60.49 -73.56 -22.25
C GLY A 331 -60.74 -72.66 -23.47
N GLN A 332 -61.71 -71.73 -23.43
CA GLN A 332 -61.92 -70.71 -24.47
C GLN A 332 -61.38 -69.33 -24.01
N PRO A 333 -61.00 -68.43 -24.94
CA PRO A 333 -60.60 -67.08 -24.59
C PRO A 333 -61.75 -66.33 -23.92
N CYS A 334 -61.47 -65.78 -22.74
CA CYS A 334 -62.44 -65.07 -21.91
C CYS A 334 -62.32 -63.56 -22.13
N PHE A 335 -63.47 -62.89 -22.29
CA PHE A 335 -63.56 -61.48 -22.62
C PHE A 335 -64.32 -60.72 -21.55
N VAL A 336 -63.71 -59.64 -21.04
CA VAL A 336 -64.32 -58.77 -20.03
C VAL A 336 -64.56 -57.39 -20.64
N ALA A 337 -65.82 -56.98 -20.74
CA ALA A 337 -66.19 -55.65 -21.23
C ALA A 337 -66.36 -54.68 -20.05
N VAL A 338 -65.65 -53.55 -20.10
CA VAL A 338 -65.79 -52.47 -19.11
C VAL A 338 -66.56 -51.31 -19.73
N GLU A 339 -67.64 -50.85 -19.06
CA GLU A 339 -68.43 -49.70 -19.50
C GLU A 339 -67.84 -48.39 -18.99
N GLY A 340 -67.62 -47.41 -19.88
CA GLY A 340 -67.19 -46.06 -19.50
C GLY A 340 -66.38 -45.34 -20.56
N SER A 341 -66.53 -44.02 -20.63
CA SER A 341 -65.86 -43.19 -21.65
C SER A 341 -64.44 -42.74 -21.28
N ASN A 342 -63.52 -42.88 -22.24
CA ASN A 342 -62.07 -42.58 -22.20
C ASN A 342 -61.21 -43.51 -21.34
N LEU A 343 -60.96 -44.70 -21.89
CA LEU A 343 -59.98 -45.65 -21.41
C LEU A 343 -58.65 -45.42 -22.17
N GLN A 344 -57.50 -45.53 -21.50
CA GLN A 344 -56.17 -45.37 -22.11
C GLN A 344 -55.55 -46.74 -22.46
N GLY A 345 -54.49 -46.77 -23.25
CA GLY A 345 -53.78 -48.01 -23.62
C GLY A 345 -52.93 -48.61 -22.48
N THR A 346 -52.93 -47.95 -21.32
CA THR A 346 -52.14 -48.31 -20.14
C THR A 346 -53.01 -48.78 -18.97
N ASP A 347 -54.31 -48.96 -19.19
CA ASP A 347 -55.25 -49.51 -18.20
C ASP A 347 -55.15 -51.04 -18.15
N PHE A 348 -55.33 -51.64 -16.97
CA PHE A 348 -55.17 -53.08 -16.78
C PHE A 348 -56.35 -53.71 -16.05
N VAL A 349 -56.74 -54.91 -16.48
CA VAL A 349 -57.70 -55.78 -15.78
C VAL A 349 -56.96 -57.00 -15.23
N ARG A 350 -57.38 -57.45 -14.06
CA ARG A 350 -56.91 -58.71 -13.46
C ARG A 350 -58.07 -59.46 -12.83
N ILE A 351 -57.93 -60.78 -12.74
CA ILE A 351 -58.88 -61.65 -12.06
C ILE A 351 -58.23 -62.14 -10.78
N SER A 352 -58.98 -62.09 -9.69
CA SER A 352 -58.56 -62.61 -8.39
C SER A 352 -59.58 -63.62 -7.89
N ASN A 353 -59.13 -64.62 -7.14
CA ASN A 353 -59.97 -65.57 -6.41
C ASN A 353 -60.15 -65.17 -4.93
N SER A 354 -59.66 -63.99 -4.56
CA SER A 354 -59.78 -63.40 -3.23
C SER A 354 -61.08 -62.59 -3.10
N THR A 355 -61.46 -62.24 -1.87
CA THR A 355 -62.60 -61.37 -1.58
C THR A 355 -62.32 -59.89 -1.85
N ASP A 356 -61.08 -59.51 -2.16
CA ASP A 356 -60.68 -58.12 -2.38
C ASP A 356 -59.59 -57.97 -3.46
N CYS A 357 -59.57 -56.79 -4.09
CA CYS A 357 -58.61 -56.35 -5.08
C CYS A 357 -57.31 -55.82 -4.46
N SER A 358 -56.90 -56.29 -3.28
CA SER A 358 -55.66 -55.88 -2.61
C SER A 358 -54.54 -56.92 -2.75
N THR A 359 -54.85 -58.20 -2.88
CA THR A 359 -53.87 -59.31 -2.93
C THR A 359 -53.44 -59.68 -4.36
N LYS A 360 -52.15 -60.00 -4.53
CA LYS A 360 -51.52 -60.39 -5.81
C LYS A 360 -51.81 -61.87 -6.09
N HIS A 361 -52.55 -62.17 -7.16
CA HIS A 361 -52.66 -63.53 -7.69
C HIS A 361 -52.34 -63.57 -9.18
N THR A 362 -51.85 -64.72 -9.61
CA THR A 362 -50.90 -64.93 -10.70
C THR A 362 -51.52 -64.85 -12.11
N SER A 363 -50.79 -64.15 -12.98
CA SER A 363 -50.56 -64.48 -14.40
C SER A 363 -51.75 -64.59 -15.34
N PHE A 364 -52.42 -63.47 -15.63
CA PHE A 364 -53.07 -63.25 -16.92
C PHE A 364 -52.83 -61.79 -17.35
N ALA A 365 -51.71 -61.54 -18.02
CA ALA A 365 -51.49 -60.25 -18.67
C ALA A 365 -52.39 -60.21 -19.93
N SER A 366 -53.51 -59.51 -19.85
CA SER A 366 -54.43 -59.35 -20.98
C SER A 366 -53.92 -58.27 -21.92
N GLU A 367 -53.32 -58.66 -23.04
CA GLU A 367 -53.08 -57.76 -24.17
C GLU A 367 -54.01 -58.13 -25.32
N SER A 368 -55.16 -57.45 -25.41
CA SER A 368 -55.75 -57.13 -26.72
C SER A 368 -56.88 -56.10 -26.55
N TYR A 369 -56.82 -55.05 -27.37
CA TYR A 369 -57.70 -53.88 -27.39
C TYR A 369 -58.50 -53.86 -28.70
N ALA A 370 -59.50 -54.73 -28.84
CA ALA A 370 -60.35 -54.71 -30.02
C ALA A 370 -61.72 -54.08 -29.70
N PRO A 371 -62.11 -52.98 -30.37
CA PRO A 371 -63.49 -52.49 -30.29
C PRO A 371 -64.41 -53.48 -31.04
N LEU A 372 -65.49 -53.91 -30.39
CA LEU A 372 -66.59 -54.61 -31.07
C LEU A 372 -67.68 -53.58 -31.40
N THR A 373 -67.92 -53.38 -32.69
CA THR A 373 -68.83 -52.37 -33.24
C THR A 373 -70.29 -52.68 -32.91
N GLY A 374 -70.91 -51.80 -32.12
CA GLY A 374 -72.36 -51.70 -31.95
C GLY A 374 -72.78 -50.23 -31.91
N PRO A 375 -74.07 -49.87 -32.04
CA PRO A 375 -74.48 -48.50 -32.41
C PRO A 375 -74.20 -47.38 -31.37
N SER A 376 -73.45 -47.67 -30.29
CA SER A 376 -73.07 -46.73 -29.22
C SER A 376 -71.68 -47.09 -28.64
N ASP A 377 -70.64 -46.98 -29.48
CA ASP A 377 -69.27 -47.42 -29.21
C ASP A 377 -68.53 -46.56 -28.15
N ARG A 378 -68.47 -47.04 -26.89
CA ARG A 378 -67.42 -46.72 -25.90
C ARG A 378 -67.07 -47.89 -24.95
N LYS A 379 -67.25 -49.15 -25.38
CA LYS A 379 -66.86 -50.31 -24.56
C LYS A 379 -65.47 -50.80 -25.00
N LYS A 380 -64.53 -50.93 -24.06
CA LYS A 380 -63.30 -51.70 -24.31
C LYS A 380 -63.47 -53.11 -23.75
N VAL A 381 -63.04 -54.07 -24.54
CA VAL A 381 -63.01 -55.48 -24.16
C VAL A 381 -61.56 -55.85 -23.87
N PHE A 382 -61.32 -56.46 -22.71
CA PHE A 382 -60.04 -57.04 -22.34
C PHE A 382 -60.09 -58.55 -22.58
N ASN A 383 -59.14 -59.06 -23.35
CA ASN A 383 -58.95 -60.50 -23.51
C ASN A 383 -58.08 -61.04 -22.38
N VAL A 384 -58.70 -61.68 -21.39
CA VAL A 384 -58.00 -62.22 -20.21
C VAL A 384 -57.35 -63.59 -20.48
N GLY A 385 -57.34 -64.05 -21.73
CA GLY A 385 -56.78 -65.36 -22.12
C GLY A 385 -57.74 -66.51 -21.85
N SER A 386 -57.28 -67.73 -22.07
CA SER A 386 -58.03 -68.95 -21.73
C SER A 386 -57.79 -69.32 -20.27
N ILE A 387 -58.89 -69.41 -19.51
CA ILE A 387 -58.84 -69.87 -18.12
C ILE A 387 -59.08 -71.39 -18.15
N SER A 388 -58.12 -72.16 -17.65
CA SER A 388 -58.25 -73.62 -17.50
C SER A 388 -58.71 -73.97 -16.08
N GLY A 389 -59.87 -74.60 -15.96
CA GLY A 389 -60.48 -75.01 -14.69
C GLY A 389 -61.87 -74.41 -14.44
N THR A 390 -62.51 -74.81 -13.34
CA THR A 390 -63.78 -74.24 -12.87
C THR A 390 -63.52 -73.20 -11.78
N LEU A 391 -64.10 -72.01 -11.93
CA LEU A 391 -63.98 -70.92 -10.96
C LEU A 391 -65.39 -70.41 -10.63
N SER A 392 -65.89 -70.76 -9.44
CA SER A 392 -67.08 -70.13 -8.86
C SER A 392 -66.60 -68.99 -7.95
N ASP A 393 -67.01 -67.76 -8.25
CA ASP A 393 -66.74 -66.54 -7.48
C ASP A 393 -65.34 -65.90 -7.64
N GLY A 394 -64.82 -65.86 -8.86
CA GLY A 394 -63.73 -64.93 -9.17
C GLY A 394 -64.19 -63.48 -9.03
N ILE A 395 -63.30 -62.55 -8.68
CA ILE A 395 -63.54 -61.11 -8.76
C ILE A 395 -62.72 -60.49 -9.88
N VAL A 396 -63.33 -59.55 -10.60
CA VAL A 396 -62.67 -58.78 -11.65
C VAL A 396 -62.24 -57.44 -11.07
N CYS A 397 -60.93 -57.17 -11.13
CA CYS A 397 -60.32 -55.96 -10.62
C CYS A 397 -59.77 -55.12 -11.78
N TYR A 398 -60.09 -53.83 -11.81
CA TYR A 398 -59.66 -52.91 -12.85
C TYR A 398 -58.81 -51.77 -12.27
N CYS A 399 -57.72 -51.43 -12.96
CA CYS A 399 -56.90 -50.26 -12.66
C CYS A 399 -56.90 -49.28 -13.82
N ARG A 400 -57.17 -48.01 -13.50
CA ARG A 400 -57.08 -46.89 -14.44
C ARG A 400 -55.78 -46.14 -14.23
N PHE A 401 -54.88 -46.19 -15.21
CA PHE A 401 -53.51 -45.69 -15.07
C PHE A 401 -53.48 -44.20 -14.71
N ALA A 402 -54.28 -43.40 -15.42
CA ALA A 402 -54.31 -41.95 -15.25
C ALA A 402 -54.77 -41.47 -13.86
N GLN A 403 -55.40 -42.34 -13.05
CA GLN A 403 -55.90 -41.98 -11.72
C GLN A 403 -54.96 -42.38 -10.58
N HIS A 404 -53.85 -43.06 -10.87
CA HIS A 404 -52.91 -43.51 -9.86
C HIS A 404 -51.51 -42.98 -10.17
N PRO A 405 -50.89 -42.20 -9.27
CA PRO A 405 -49.59 -41.56 -9.54
C PRO A 405 -48.44 -42.56 -9.69
N GLN A 406 -48.63 -43.83 -9.28
CA GLN A 406 -47.65 -44.92 -9.41
C GLN A 406 -47.94 -45.85 -10.60
N GLY A 407 -48.94 -45.54 -11.43
CA GLY A 407 -49.38 -46.40 -12.53
C GLY A 407 -50.12 -47.66 -12.08
N CYS A 408 -50.42 -48.53 -13.04
CA CYS A 408 -51.10 -49.82 -12.83
C CYS A 408 -50.15 -51.02 -12.69
N SER A 409 -48.86 -50.76 -12.45
CA SER A 409 -47.80 -51.75 -12.30
C SER A 409 -47.27 -51.78 -10.86
N TYR A 410 -46.78 -52.95 -10.43
CA TYR A 410 -46.13 -53.14 -9.14
C TYR A 410 -44.60 -53.05 -9.21
N GLU A 411 -44.01 -52.73 -10.37
CA GLU A 411 -42.55 -52.83 -10.60
C GLU A 411 -41.85 -51.50 -10.93
N ILE A 412 -42.38 -50.36 -10.48
CA ILE A 412 -41.73 -49.07 -10.74
C ILE A 412 -41.18 -48.50 -9.42
N PHE A 413 -39.85 -48.51 -9.34
CA PHE A 413 -38.96 -48.11 -8.24
C PHE A 413 -38.72 -49.17 -7.15
N GLY A 414 -37.47 -49.65 -7.09
CA GLY A 414 -36.95 -50.66 -6.16
C GLY A 414 -36.95 -50.25 -4.69
N THR A 415 -38.13 -50.07 -4.12
CA THR A 415 -38.34 -49.92 -2.68
C THR A 415 -39.50 -50.80 -2.26
N ASN A 416 -39.23 -51.69 -1.30
CA ASN A 416 -40.17 -52.61 -0.67
C ASN A 416 -41.46 -51.90 -0.21
N ILE A 417 -42.50 -51.95 -1.03
CA ILE A 417 -43.88 -51.75 -0.57
C ILE A 417 -44.35 -53.11 -0.02
N PRO A 418 -44.91 -53.17 1.21
CA PRO A 418 -45.39 -54.41 1.79
C PRO A 418 -46.33 -55.17 0.84
N VAL A 419 -46.10 -56.48 0.72
CA VAL A 419 -46.91 -57.37 -0.11
C VAL A 419 -48.36 -57.33 0.39
N GLY A 420 -49.27 -56.75 -0.39
CA GLY A 420 -50.71 -56.81 -0.10
C GLY A 420 -51.50 -55.50 -0.17
N LEU A 421 -50.89 -54.36 -0.52
CA LEU A 421 -51.65 -53.11 -0.72
C LEU A 421 -51.19 -52.41 -2.00
N SER A 422 -51.75 -52.83 -3.14
CA SER A 422 -51.83 -51.95 -4.31
C SER A 422 -53.17 -51.20 -4.22
N PRO A 423 -53.18 -49.92 -3.80
CA PRO A 423 -54.42 -49.12 -3.75
C PRO A 423 -54.94 -48.74 -5.15
N ALA A 424 -54.37 -49.32 -6.21
CA ALA A 424 -54.61 -48.93 -7.58
C ALA A 424 -55.72 -49.72 -8.29
N PHE A 425 -56.17 -50.84 -7.72
CA PHE A 425 -57.20 -51.70 -8.32
C PHE A 425 -58.53 -51.56 -7.60
N THR A 426 -59.60 -51.38 -8.36
CA THR A 426 -60.99 -51.32 -7.86
C THR A 426 -61.75 -52.56 -8.31
N GLN A 427 -62.57 -53.15 -7.43
CA GLN A 427 -63.43 -54.28 -7.77
C GLN A 427 -64.57 -53.81 -8.68
N MET A 428 -64.72 -54.46 -9.83
CA MET A 428 -65.74 -54.16 -10.82
C MET A 428 -66.91 -55.14 -10.77
N GLY A 429 -66.65 -56.39 -10.42
CA GLY A 429 -67.61 -57.45 -10.63
C GLY A 429 -67.12 -58.82 -10.19
N THR A 430 -67.96 -59.83 -10.42
CA THR A 430 -67.63 -61.25 -10.22
C THR A 430 -67.55 -61.99 -11.56
N LEU A 431 -66.70 -63.00 -11.65
CA LEU A 431 -66.47 -63.84 -12.81
C LEU A 431 -66.75 -65.30 -12.41
N SER A 432 -67.63 -65.96 -13.15
CA SER A 432 -67.84 -67.41 -13.08
C SER A 432 -67.32 -68.10 -14.33
N VAL A 433 -66.47 -69.11 -14.17
CA VAL A 433 -65.96 -69.95 -15.26
C VAL A 433 -66.61 -71.33 -15.19
N THR A 434 -67.41 -71.66 -16.21
CA THR A 434 -68.13 -72.94 -16.35
C THR A 434 -67.46 -73.86 -17.35
#